data_AF-A0A438W217-F1
#
_entry.id   AF-A0A438W217-F1
#
_cell.length_a   1.000
_cell.length_b   1.000
_cell.length_c   1.000
_cell.angle_alpha   90.00
_cell.angle_beta   90.00
_cell.angle_gamma   90.00
#
_symmetry.space_group_name_H-M   'P 1'
#
loop_
_entity.id
_entity.type
_entity.pdbx_description
1 polymer ?
#
loop_
_entity_poly.entity_id
_entity_poly.type
_entity_poly.pdbx_seq_one_letter_code
_entity_poly.pdbx_strand_id
1 'polypeptide(L)'
;SVKALAFDKQVIMPKLSCCSMARMIDSHYYDRSVHLLKECGVKEFYPITYINSNAEVKAKVAKDDGVVCTSRNASKIFNHALKQNKKIFFLPDKCLGENLALE
;
A
#
# COMPACT_ATOMS: atom_id res chain seq x y z
N SER A 1 10.23 -5.52 -5.06
CA SER A 1 10.56 -4.10 -5.36
C SER A 1 11.79 -3.96 -6.25
N VAL A 2 12.98 -4.42 -5.85
CA VAL A 2 14.22 -4.27 -6.67
C VAL A 2 14.05 -4.81 -8.10
N LYS A 3 13.53 -6.02 -8.27
CA LYS A 3 13.28 -6.61 -9.60
C LYS A 3 12.27 -5.83 -10.44
N ALA A 4 11.32 -5.12 -9.82
CA ALA A 4 10.36 -4.28 -10.54
C ALA A 4 11.02 -2.98 -11.05
N LEU A 5 12.00 -2.45 -10.33
CA LEU A 5 12.74 -1.24 -10.71
C LEU A 5 13.87 -1.52 -11.71
N ALA A 6 14.45 -2.72 -11.66
CA ALA A 6 15.51 -3.18 -12.55
C ALA A 6 15.04 -4.43 -13.30
N PHE A 7 14.04 -4.26 -14.17
CA PHE A 7 13.35 -5.34 -14.86
C PHE A 7 14.27 -6.11 -15.81
N ASP A 8 15.28 -5.45 -16.37
CA ASP A 8 16.31 -5.95 -17.28
C ASP A 8 17.44 -6.70 -16.56
N LYS A 9 17.60 -6.49 -15.24
CA LYS A 9 18.68 -7.10 -14.46
C LYS A 9 18.25 -8.38 -13.78
N GLN A 10 19.19 -9.31 -13.63
CA GLN A 10 19.01 -10.47 -12.78
C GLN A 10 19.06 -10.03 -11.30
N VAL A 11 18.03 -10.38 -10.53
CA VAL A 11 17.94 -10.11 -9.10
C VAL A 11 17.89 -11.45 -8.39
N ILE A 12 18.88 -11.71 -7.54
CA ILE A 12 19.06 -13.00 -6.87
C ILE A 12 18.67 -12.86 -5.40
N MET A 13 17.80 -13.76 -4.93
CA MET A 13 17.47 -13.92 -3.52
C MET A 13 18.05 -15.28 -3.07
N PRO A 14 19.13 -15.30 -2.26
CA PRO A 14 19.82 -16.54 -1.90
C PRO A 14 18.94 -17.58 -1.20
N LYS A 15 17.96 -17.11 -0.42
CA LYS A 15 16.93 -17.93 0.23
C LYS A 15 15.60 -17.21 0.13
N LEU A 16 14.56 -17.93 -0.27
CA LEU A 16 13.21 -17.38 -0.28
C LEU A 16 12.87 -16.85 1.11
N SER A 17 12.68 -15.54 1.20
CA SER A 17 12.35 -14.83 2.43
C SER A 17 11.12 -13.97 2.18
N CYS A 18 10.15 -14.07 3.08
CA CYS A 18 8.90 -13.33 2.98
C CYS A 18 8.62 -12.67 4.33
N CYS A 19 8.22 -11.40 4.29
CA CYS A 19 7.76 -10.69 5.47
C CYS A 19 6.40 -11.25 5.89
N SER A 20 6.24 -11.62 7.16
CA SER A 20 4.96 -12.08 7.71
C SER A 20 3.84 -11.06 7.48
N MET A 21 4.14 -9.77 7.67
CA MET A 21 3.19 -8.69 7.42
C MET A 21 2.79 -8.56 5.95
N ALA A 22 3.71 -8.83 5.01
CA ALA A 22 3.38 -8.80 3.58
C ALA A 22 2.38 -9.91 3.17
N ARG A 23 2.18 -10.92 4.02
CA ARG A 23 1.18 -11.99 3.83
C ARG A 23 -0.19 -11.65 4.43
N MET A 24 -0.31 -10.55 5.19
CA MET A 24 -1.58 -10.11 5.77
C MET A 24 -2.54 -9.54 4.72
N ILE A 25 -2.03 -9.22 3.52
CA ILE A 25 -2.80 -8.71 2.41
C ILE A 25 -2.41 -9.44 1.12
N ASP A 26 -3.40 -9.79 0.32
CA ASP A 26 -3.25 -10.28 -1.05
C ASP A 26 -4.17 -9.51 -2.01
N SER A 27 -4.08 -9.83 -3.31
CA SER A 27 -4.89 -9.17 -4.34
C SER A 27 -6.39 -9.29 -4.09
N HIS A 28 -6.85 -10.47 -3.67
CA HIS A 28 -8.28 -10.71 -3.45
C HIS A 28 -8.78 -9.97 -2.21
N TYR A 29 -7.98 -9.92 -1.15
CA TYR A 29 -8.29 -9.16 0.06
C TYR A 29 -8.34 -7.66 -0.22
N TYR A 30 -7.45 -7.14 -1.07
CA TYR A 30 -7.49 -5.75 -1.53
C TYR A 30 -8.79 -5.45 -2.28
N ASP A 31 -9.14 -6.27 -3.27
CA ASP A 31 -10.37 -6.09 -4.07
C ASP A 31 -11.63 -6.11 -3.19
N ARG A 32 -11.70 -7.04 -2.21
CA ARG A 32 -12.79 -7.08 -1.23
C ARG A 32 -12.84 -5.85 -0.34
N SER A 33 -11.68 -5.34 0.09
CA SER A 33 -11.61 -4.15 0.94
C SER A 33 -12.09 -2.90 0.18
N VAL A 34 -11.69 -2.76 -1.08
CA VAL A 34 -12.17 -1.70 -1.98
C VAL A 34 -13.68 -1.80 -2.22
N HIS A 35 -14.20 -3.00 -2.43
CA HIS A 35 -15.64 -3.23 -2.57
C HIS A 35 -16.41 -2.78 -1.31
N LEU A 36 -15.96 -3.22 -0.13
CA LEU A 36 -16.57 -2.88 1.15
C LEU A 36 -16.57 -1.37 1.39
N LEU A 37 -15.46 -0.68 1.11
CA LEU A 37 -15.38 0.78 1.23
C LEU A 37 -16.44 1.47 0.35
N LYS A 38 -16.63 1.00 -0.89
CA LYS A 38 -17.63 1.54 -1.81
C LYS A 38 -19.07 1.28 -1.32
N GLU A 39 -19.34 0.09 -0.78
CA GLU A 39 -20.65 -0.24 -0.16
C GLU A 39 -20.96 0.64 1.05
N CYS A 40 -19.94 0.97 1.86
CA CYS A 40 -20.06 1.92 2.97
C CYS A 40 -20.16 3.40 2.52
N GLY A 41 -20.23 3.67 1.20
CA GLY A 41 -20.36 5.02 0.66
C GLY A 41 -19.04 5.78 0.46
N VAL A 42 -17.88 5.15 0.71
CA VAL A 42 -16.55 5.73 0.43
C VAL A 42 -16.19 5.46 -1.02
N LYS A 43 -16.73 6.29 -1.92
CA LYS A 43 -16.54 6.14 -3.37
C LYS A 43 -15.18 6.62 -3.87
N GLU A 44 -14.61 7.62 -3.20
CA GLU A 44 -13.31 8.20 -3.52
C GLU A 44 -12.36 8.04 -2.33
N PHE A 45 -11.24 7.38 -2.57
CA PHE A 45 -10.16 7.20 -1.62
C PHE A 45 -8.83 7.11 -2.37
N TYR A 46 -7.75 7.39 -1.66
CA TYR A 46 -6.39 7.35 -2.14
C TYR A 46 -5.65 6.18 -1.47
N PRO A 47 -5.44 5.07 -2.19
CA PRO A 47 -4.83 3.89 -1.61
C PRO A 47 -3.32 4.10 -1.42
N ILE A 48 -2.84 3.82 -0.21
CA ILE A 48 -1.42 3.86 0.13
C ILE A 48 -1.05 2.50 0.71
N THR A 49 -0.11 1.80 0.07
CA THR A 49 0.40 0.53 0.61
C THR A 49 1.81 0.68 1.16
N TYR A 50 2.06 0.11 2.33
CA TYR A 50 3.38 -0.01 2.89
C TYR A 50 4.24 -0.97 2.05
N ILE A 51 5.54 -0.71 1.95
CA ILE A 51 6.47 -1.49 1.11
C ILE A 51 6.47 -2.99 1.45
N ASN A 52 6.15 -3.35 2.69
CA ASN A 52 5.96 -4.71 3.16
C ASN A 52 4.58 -5.26 2.75
N SER A 53 4.39 -5.37 1.44
CA SER A 53 3.24 -5.97 0.76
C SER A 53 3.72 -6.80 -0.42
N ASN A 54 2.88 -7.67 -0.97
CA ASN A 54 3.24 -8.46 -2.16
C ASN A 54 3.27 -7.57 -3.44
N ALA A 55 3.76 -8.12 -4.55
CA ALA A 55 3.87 -7.36 -5.81
C ALA A 55 2.50 -7.08 -6.44
N GLU A 56 1.55 -8.01 -6.31
CA GLU A 56 0.20 -7.87 -6.85
C GLU A 56 -0.58 -6.74 -6.20
N VAL A 57 -0.52 -6.60 -4.87
CA VAL A 57 -1.15 -5.50 -4.12
C VAL A 57 -0.54 -4.18 -4.53
N LYS A 58 0.78 -4.10 -4.75
CA LYS A 58 1.41 -2.88 -5.29
C LYS A 58 0.86 -2.53 -6.67
N ALA A 59 0.65 -3.52 -7.54
CA ALA A 59 0.09 -3.30 -8.86
C ALA A 59 -1.37 -2.84 -8.79
N LYS A 60 -2.17 -3.42 -7.89
CA LYS A 60 -3.57 -3.01 -7.65
C LYS A 60 -3.66 -1.58 -7.12
N VAL A 61 -2.85 -1.24 -6.12
CA VAL A 61 -2.76 0.12 -5.58
C VAL A 61 -2.35 1.11 -6.66
N ALA A 62 -1.39 0.75 -7.52
CA ALA A 62 -0.98 1.60 -8.64
C ALA A 62 -2.08 1.76 -9.70
N LYS A 63 -2.91 0.72 -9.94
CA LYS A 63 -4.05 0.78 -10.85
C LYS A 63 -5.14 1.74 -10.35
N ASP A 64 -5.27 1.88 -9.03
CA ASP A 64 -6.21 2.78 -8.36
C ASP A 64 -5.56 4.14 -8.02
N ASP A 65 -4.58 4.57 -8.82
CA ASP A 65 -3.84 5.85 -8.71
C ASP A 65 -3.17 6.09 -7.33
N GLY A 66 -2.90 5.02 -6.60
CA GLY A 66 -2.27 5.03 -5.29
C GLY A 66 -0.74 4.95 -5.33
N VAL A 67 -0.14 4.87 -4.14
CA VAL A 67 1.32 4.85 -3.99
C VAL A 67 1.83 3.83 -2.99
N VAL A 68 3.10 3.46 -3.15
CA VAL A 68 3.84 2.66 -2.18
C VAL A 68 4.65 3.58 -1.26
N CYS A 69 4.56 3.36 0.05
CA CYS A 69 5.32 4.12 1.04
C CYS A 69 6.29 3.24 1.85
N THR A 70 7.19 3.91 2.55
CA THR A 70 8.06 3.36 3.60
C THR A 70 7.84 4.17 4.88
N SER A 71 8.33 3.70 6.03
CA SER A 71 8.12 4.38 7.31
C SER A 71 8.73 5.79 7.29
N ARG A 72 9.85 5.94 6.56
CA ARG A 72 10.57 7.21 6.43
C ARG A 72 9.81 8.30 5.66
N ASN A 73 8.92 7.93 4.73
CA ASN A 73 8.20 8.90 3.88
C ASN A 73 6.68 8.86 4.02
N ALA A 74 6.12 7.95 4.81
CA ALA A 74 4.68 7.81 4.99
C ALA A 74 4.02 9.10 5.49
N SER A 75 4.58 9.75 6.52
CA SER A 75 4.08 11.02 7.05
C SER A 75 4.05 12.14 5.99
N LYS A 76 5.07 12.22 5.12
CA LYS A 76 5.09 13.19 4.01
C LYS A 76 4.00 12.90 2.97
N ILE A 77 3.77 11.63 2.65
CA ILE A 77 2.75 11.20 1.69
C ILE A 77 1.35 11.47 2.24
N PHE A 78 1.10 11.14 3.51
CA PHE A 78 -0.17 11.41 4.20
C PHE A 78 -0.48 12.90 4.18
N ASN A 79 0.46 13.73 4.62
CA ASN A 79 0.33 15.18 4.61
C ASN A 79 0.03 15.74 3.20
N HIS A 80 0.66 15.18 2.16
CA HIS A 80 0.39 15.58 0.78
C HIS A 80 -1.02 15.20 0.31
N ALA A 81 -1.49 14.00 0.65
CA ALA A 81 -2.83 13.52 0.31
C ALA A 81 -3.91 14.32 1.06
N LEU A 82 -3.72 14.59 2.36
CA LEU A 82 -4.63 15.38 3.18
C LEU A 82 -4.74 16.84 2.69
N LYS A 83 -3.62 17.46 2.26
CA LYS A 83 -3.63 18.80 1.64
C LYS A 83 -4.48 18.87 0.36
N GLN A 84 -4.67 17.74 -0.33
CA GLN A 84 -5.53 17.62 -1.50
C GLN A 84 -6.96 17.19 -1.13
N ASN A 85 -7.30 17.16 0.15
CA ASN A 85 -8.59 16.71 0.69
C ASN A 85 -8.94 15.26 0.29
N LYS A 86 -7.92 14.41 0.09
CA LYS A 86 -8.11 12.99 -0.26
C LYS A 86 -8.38 12.16 1.00
N LYS A 87 -9.34 11.25 0.93
CA LYS A 87 -9.58 10.21 1.96
C LYS A 87 -8.54 9.11 1.78
N ILE A 88 -7.77 8.76 2.81
CA ILE A 88 -6.69 7.77 2.69
C ILE A 88 -7.19 6.37 3.02
N PHE A 89 -6.84 5.38 2.18
CA PHE A 89 -6.96 3.96 2.50
C PHE A 89 -5.57 3.35 2.67
N PHE A 90 -5.17 3.05 3.91
CA PHE A 90 -3.82 2.57 4.23
C PHE A 90 -3.77 1.07 4.52
N LEU A 91 -2.76 0.38 4.00
CA LEU A 91 -2.60 -1.07 4.18
C LEU A 91 -1.13 -1.54 4.10
N PRO A 92 -0.77 -2.73 4.63
CA PRO A 92 -1.55 -3.55 5.56
C PRO A 92 -1.31 -3.21 7.04
N ASP A 93 -0.33 -2.35 7.34
CA ASP A 93 0.10 -2.07 8.72
C ASP A 93 -0.87 -1.12 9.41
N LYS A 94 -1.80 -1.68 10.20
CA LYS A 94 -2.80 -0.91 10.95
C LYS A 94 -2.14 0.08 11.92
N CYS A 95 -1.15 -0.37 12.70
CA CYS A 95 -0.53 0.46 13.73
C CYS A 95 0.21 1.66 13.11
N LEU A 96 0.93 1.45 12.01
CA LEU A 96 1.56 2.55 11.28
C LEU A 96 0.50 3.52 10.74
N GLY A 97 -0.60 3.02 10.17
CA GLY A 97 -1.69 3.85 9.67
C GLY A 97 -2.36 4.70 10.76
N GLU A 98 -2.63 4.11 11.93
CA GLU A 98 -3.22 4.81 13.08
C GLU A 98 -2.29 5.89 13.63
N ASN A 99 -1.00 5.57 13.79
CA ASN A 99 -0.01 6.55 14.26
C ASN A 99 0.07 7.76 13.32
N LEU A 100 0.10 7.52 12.00
CA LEU A 100 0.15 8.59 11.00
C LEU A 100 -1.15 9.42 10.91
N ALA A 101 -2.28 8.87 11.35
CA ALA A 101 -3.55 9.58 11.38
C ALA A 101 -3.69 10.50 12.62
N LEU A 102 -2.90 10.25 13.66
CA LEU A 102 -2.85 11.05 14.88
C LEU A 102 -1.76 12.15 14.85
N GLU A 103 -0.79 12.03 13.95
CA GLU A 103 0.20 13.08 13.63
C GLU A 103 -0.44 14.29 12.92
#